data_AF-A0A7W0YIF1-F1
#
_entry.id   AF-A0A7W0YIF1-F1
#
_cell.length_a   1.000
_cell.length_b   1.000
_cell.length_c   1.000
_cell.angle_alpha   90.00
_cell.angle_beta   90.00
_cell.angle_gamma   90.00
#
_symmetry.space_group_name_H-M   'P 1'
#
loop_
_entity.id
_entity.type
_entity.pdbx_description
1 polymer ?
#
loop_
_entity_poly.entity_id
_entity_poly.type
_entity_poly.pdbx_seq_one_letter_code
_entity_poly.pdbx_strand_id
1 'polypeptide(L)'
;MMPALLLVAAAQGAAPTVGDTIWVLREVAIPAGRTVRPADWEPEDPVELLGPPRVIVSGGSARIAYPVVVWVTGEHVLRPPGPLLLGPDGTVDSLPPEAVTLQVASVLPVVPPDSTLRPQPRAEFVPRGARTPLPALLLLALAALLLAPVHWWWRRRGTAPAAAEAATPPRPPLDRWAGAGESRAVAAAVTGRLRSLLETLVPAAHTGLDTAAALAAARHARPEWPHPELGDLLRSLDEARFGNASFPDTVGLARWAGELEPRLLREAAA
;
A
#
# COMPACT_ATOMS: atom_id res chain seq x y z
N MET A 1 -11.14 -34.89 46.52
CA MET A 1 -10.15 -34.54 45.48
C MET A 1 -10.63 -33.25 44.80
N MET A 2 -10.18 -32.10 45.29
CA MET A 2 -10.30 -30.79 44.64
C MET A 2 -8.99 -30.52 43.90
N PRO A 3 -9.01 -30.36 42.58
CA PRO A 3 -8.55 -29.09 42.01
C PRO A 3 -9.17 -28.80 40.62
N ALA A 4 -10.08 -27.82 40.54
CA ALA A 4 -10.47 -27.24 39.23
C ALA A 4 -10.93 -25.78 39.30
N LEU A 5 -11.10 -25.21 40.50
CA LEU A 5 -11.61 -23.84 40.69
C LEU A 5 -10.52 -22.75 40.72
N LEU A 6 -9.24 -23.10 40.56
CA LEU A 6 -8.11 -22.16 40.76
C LEU A 6 -7.56 -21.52 39.47
N LEU A 7 -8.09 -21.83 38.29
CA LEU A 7 -7.52 -21.37 37.01
C LEU A 7 -8.31 -20.27 36.28
N VAL A 8 -9.43 -19.79 36.82
CA VAL A 8 -10.22 -18.69 36.22
C VAL A 8 -9.78 -17.30 36.73
N ALA A 9 -9.04 -17.23 37.84
CA ALA A 9 -8.58 -15.95 38.41
C ALA A 9 -7.36 -15.33 37.68
N ALA A 10 -6.68 -16.08 36.81
CA ALA A 10 -5.41 -15.66 36.20
C ALA A 10 -5.54 -14.86 34.88
N ALA A 11 -6.77 -14.57 34.43
CA ALA A 11 -7.01 -13.79 33.21
C ALA A 11 -7.65 -12.42 33.46
N GLN A 12 -7.85 -12.02 34.72
CA GLN A 12 -8.21 -10.64 35.03
C GLN A 12 -6.94 -9.79 34.93
N GLY A 13 -6.79 -9.07 33.81
CA GLY A 13 -5.79 -8.02 33.70
C GLY A 13 -5.91 -7.03 34.86
N ALA A 14 -4.84 -6.31 35.18
CA ALA A 14 -4.89 -5.27 36.21
C ALA A 14 -6.07 -4.32 35.94
N ALA A 15 -6.76 -3.91 37.00
CA ALA A 15 -7.86 -2.95 36.87
C ALA A 15 -7.36 -1.67 36.20
N PRO A 16 -8.12 -1.10 35.24
CA PRO A 16 -7.70 0.12 34.58
C PRO A 16 -7.59 1.26 35.59
N THR A 17 -6.64 2.15 35.36
CA THR A 17 -6.40 3.32 36.19
C THR A 17 -6.96 4.59 35.55
N VAL A 18 -7.14 5.64 36.35
CA VAL A 18 -7.57 6.95 35.86
C VAL A 18 -6.64 7.42 34.73
N GLY A 19 -7.24 7.76 33.59
CA GLY A 19 -6.51 8.18 32.39
C GLY A 19 -6.11 7.06 31.42
N ASP A 20 -6.30 5.79 31.79
CA ASP A 20 -6.08 4.68 30.85
C ASP A 20 -7.14 4.68 29.73
N THR A 21 -6.70 4.29 28.53
CA THR A 21 -7.63 4.02 27.42
C THR A 21 -8.27 2.66 27.59
N ILE A 22 -9.58 2.65 27.80
CA ILE A 22 -10.40 1.45 27.99
C ILE A 22 -11.23 1.22 26.73
N TRP A 23 -11.25 -0.03 26.23
CA TRP A 23 -12.10 -0.41 25.11
C TRP A 23 -13.34 -1.12 25.63
N VAL A 24 -14.49 -0.45 25.56
CA VAL A 24 -15.79 -1.07 25.89
C VAL A 24 -16.23 -1.89 24.69
N LEU A 25 -16.23 -3.20 24.84
CA LEU A 25 -16.58 -4.14 23.78
C LEU A 25 -18.04 -4.54 23.89
N ARG A 26 -18.72 -4.51 22.74
CA ARG A 26 -20.07 -5.02 22.59
C ARG A 26 -20.12 -6.04 21.48
N GLU A 27 -20.49 -7.27 21.80
CA GLU A 27 -20.66 -8.34 20.82
C GLU A 27 -22.12 -8.49 20.41
N VAL A 28 -22.39 -8.59 19.11
CA VAL A 28 -23.73 -8.79 18.57
C VAL A 28 -23.70 -9.83 17.47
N ALA A 29 -24.72 -10.68 17.41
CA ALA A 29 -24.95 -11.57 16.28
C ALA A 29 -25.41 -10.74 15.07
N ILE A 30 -24.91 -11.09 13.89
CA ILE A 30 -25.30 -10.49 12.61
C ILE A 30 -26.14 -11.51 11.85
N PRO A 31 -27.47 -11.32 11.75
CA PRO A 31 -28.31 -12.16 10.92
C PRO A 31 -27.85 -12.15 9.46
N ALA A 32 -28.06 -13.26 8.75
CA ALA A 32 -27.67 -13.39 7.35
C ALA A 32 -28.27 -12.27 6.49
N GLY A 33 -27.43 -11.63 5.67
CA GLY A 33 -27.84 -10.53 4.79
C GLY A 33 -28.00 -9.17 5.47
N ARG A 34 -27.80 -9.07 6.80
CA ARG A 34 -27.75 -7.78 7.50
C ARG A 34 -26.32 -7.28 7.66
N THR A 35 -26.17 -5.96 7.78
CA THR A 35 -24.90 -5.31 8.15
C THR A 35 -25.05 -4.60 9.48
N VAL A 36 -23.96 -4.46 10.22
CA VAL A 36 -23.96 -3.80 11.53
C VAL A 36 -23.30 -2.43 11.43
N ARG A 37 -23.89 -1.44 12.08
CA ARG A 37 -23.34 -0.09 12.22
C ARG A 37 -23.33 0.31 13.69
N PRO A 38 -22.24 0.88 14.21
CA PRO A 38 -22.22 1.40 15.56
C PRO A 38 -23.14 2.62 15.66
N ALA A 39 -23.82 2.78 16.79
CA ALA A 39 -24.55 4.01 17.08
C ALA A 39 -23.61 5.04 17.71
N ASP A 40 -23.96 6.31 17.53
CA ASP A 40 -23.24 7.42 18.16
C ASP A 40 -23.42 7.36 19.68
N TRP A 41 -22.34 7.60 20.41
CA TRP A 41 -22.33 7.55 21.87
C TRP A 41 -21.73 8.83 22.45
N GLU A 42 -22.51 9.51 23.26
CA GLU A 42 -22.07 10.65 24.07
C GLU A 42 -22.14 10.22 25.54
N PRO A 43 -21.03 9.72 26.12
CA PRO A 43 -21.00 9.35 27.54
C PRO A 43 -21.11 10.60 28.44
N GLU A 44 -21.63 10.41 29.65
CA GLU A 44 -21.71 11.45 30.68
C GLU A 44 -20.40 11.52 31.48
N ASP A 45 -20.10 12.70 32.04
CA ASP A 45 -19.01 12.89 33.01
C ASP A 45 -19.14 11.86 34.15
N PRO A 46 -18.07 11.14 34.55
CA PRO A 46 -16.65 11.37 34.30
C PRO A 46 -16.02 10.57 33.13
N VAL A 47 -16.84 10.15 32.16
CA VAL A 47 -16.42 9.28 31.06
C VAL A 47 -16.36 10.09 29.77
N GLU A 48 -15.26 9.95 29.04
CA GLU A 48 -15.05 10.66 27.77
C GLU A 48 -14.73 9.67 26.64
N LEU A 49 -15.33 9.89 25.47
CA LEU A 49 -15.07 9.10 24.26
C LEU A 49 -13.83 9.66 23.55
N LEU A 50 -12.81 8.82 23.36
CA LEU A 50 -11.52 9.24 22.77
C LEU A 50 -11.50 9.22 21.23
N GLY A 51 -12.54 8.67 20.60
CA GLY A 51 -12.59 8.56 19.14
C GLY A 51 -13.74 7.69 18.63
N PRO A 52 -13.82 7.50 17.30
CA PRO A 52 -14.91 6.75 16.70
C PRO A 52 -14.87 5.26 17.08
N PRO A 53 -16.04 4.60 17.20
CA PRO A 53 -16.11 3.17 17.46
C PRO A 53 -15.53 2.34 16.31
N ARG A 54 -14.94 1.20 16.67
CA ARG A 54 -14.39 0.24 15.70
C ARG A 54 -15.27 -0.99 15.61
N VAL A 55 -15.59 -1.43 14.39
CA VAL A 55 -16.35 -2.66 14.14
C VAL A 55 -15.39 -3.75 13.66
N ILE A 56 -15.41 -4.89 14.33
CA ILE A 56 -14.65 -6.09 13.98
C ILE A 56 -15.64 -7.21 13.72
N VAL A 57 -15.81 -7.57 12.45
CA VAL A 57 -16.70 -8.66 12.03
C VAL A 57 -15.94 -9.99 12.04
N SER A 58 -16.51 -11.02 12.64
CA SER A 58 -15.94 -12.37 12.66
C SER A 58 -17.06 -13.40 12.49
N GLY A 59 -17.13 -14.02 11.32
CA GLY A 59 -18.20 -14.96 10.99
C GLY A 59 -19.58 -14.31 11.09
N GLY A 60 -20.46 -14.90 11.90
CA GLY A 60 -21.82 -14.42 12.14
C GLY A 60 -21.96 -13.43 13.32
N SER A 61 -20.86 -12.89 13.86
CA SER A 61 -20.90 -11.88 14.91
C SER A 61 -20.03 -10.67 14.60
N ALA A 62 -20.33 -9.55 15.24
CA ALA A 62 -19.49 -8.36 15.25
C ALA A 62 -19.20 -7.93 16.67
N ARG A 63 -17.95 -7.52 16.91
CA ARG A 63 -17.54 -6.79 18.11
C ARG A 63 -17.37 -5.32 17.78
N ILE A 64 -18.06 -4.48 18.53
CA ILE A 64 -17.98 -3.03 18.44
C ILE A 64 -17.20 -2.53 19.65
N ALA A 65 -16.14 -1.78 19.41
CA ALA A 65 -15.24 -1.30 20.44
C ALA A 65 -15.31 0.22 20.53
N TYR A 66 -15.74 0.74 21.69
CA TYR A 66 -15.77 2.17 21.99
C TYR A 66 -14.55 2.53 22.86
N PRO A 67 -13.63 3.40 22.38
CA PRO A 67 -12.49 3.83 23.18
C PRO A 67 -12.92 4.93 24.15
N VAL A 68 -12.84 4.66 25.45
CA VAL A 68 -13.19 5.62 26.50
C VAL A 68 -12.03 5.84 27.46
N VAL A 69 -12.05 6.98 28.14
CA VAL A 69 -11.25 7.25 29.33
C VAL A 69 -12.19 7.60 30.48
N VAL A 70 -11.78 7.27 31.70
CA VAL A 70 -12.50 7.63 32.93
C VAL A 70 -11.59 8.45 33.82
N TRP A 71 -12.07 9.61 34.26
CA TRP A 71 -11.27 10.59 34.99
C TRP A 71 -11.39 10.52 36.52
N VAL A 72 -12.33 9.70 37.02
CA VAL A 72 -12.61 9.55 38.45
C VAL A 72 -12.45 8.09 38.85
N THR A 73 -11.90 7.85 40.05
CA THR A 73 -11.75 6.50 40.60
C THR A 73 -13.08 5.94 41.09
N GLY A 74 -13.20 4.62 41.19
CA GLY A 74 -14.38 3.94 41.73
C GLY A 74 -15.12 3.08 40.69
N GLU A 75 -16.34 2.71 41.04
CA GLU A 75 -17.22 1.90 40.20
C GLU A 75 -18.04 2.81 39.28
N HIS A 76 -18.01 2.52 37.98
CA HIS A 76 -18.72 3.27 36.94
C HIS A 76 -19.59 2.34 36.11
N VAL A 77 -20.84 2.73 35.87
CA VAL A 77 -21.76 1.99 35.01
C VAL A 77 -21.80 2.65 33.64
N LEU A 78 -21.16 2.02 32.67
CA LEU A 78 -21.13 2.47 31.28
C LEU A 78 -22.33 1.91 30.54
N ARG A 79 -23.01 2.73 29.73
CA ARG A 79 -24.16 2.29 28.91
C ARG A 79 -23.90 2.56 27.43
N PRO A 80 -23.02 1.80 26.76
CA PRO A 80 -22.84 1.89 25.33
C PRO A 80 -24.17 1.67 24.57
N PRO A 81 -24.42 2.43 23.51
CA PRO A 81 -25.66 2.35 22.77
C PRO A 81 -25.78 1.05 21.96
N GLY A 82 -27.03 0.73 21.64
CA GLY A 82 -27.45 -0.23 20.63
C GLY A 82 -26.81 -0.04 19.27
N PRO A 83 -26.08 -1.02 18.68
CA PRO A 83 -25.79 -0.92 17.27
C PRO A 83 -27.04 -1.08 16.42
N LEU A 84 -26.95 -0.54 15.22
CA LEU A 84 -27.98 -0.60 14.21
C LEU A 84 -27.70 -1.78 13.28
N LEU A 85 -28.70 -2.63 13.09
CA LEU A 85 -28.69 -3.68 12.07
C LEU A 85 -29.43 -3.16 10.83
N LEU A 86 -28.74 -3.13 9.70
CA LEU A 86 -29.27 -2.67 8.42
C LEU A 86 -29.60 -3.87 7.55
N GLY A 87 -30.88 -3.99 7.16
CA GLY A 87 -31.37 -5.01 6.23
C GLY A 87 -31.11 -4.67 4.75
N PRO A 88 -31.14 -5.66 3.87
CA PRO A 88 -30.96 -5.46 2.42
C PRO A 88 -32.12 -4.69 1.78
N ASP A 89 -33.26 -4.65 2.45
CA ASP A 89 -34.48 -3.91 2.11
C ASP A 89 -34.49 -2.47 2.68
N GLY A 90 -33.38 -2.03 3.27
CA GLY A 90 -33.27 -0.72 3.92
C GLY A 90 -33.91 -0.65 5.31
N THR A 91 -34.36 -1.77 5.87
CA THR A 91 -34.83 -1.81 7.25
C THR A 91 -33.70 -1.49 8.23
N VAL A 92 -34.01 -0.73 9.27
CA VAL A 92 -33.07 -0.39 10.34
C VAL A 92 -33.65 -0.90 11.65
N ASP A 93 -32.89 -1.76 12.33
CA ASP A 93 -33.27 -2.36 13.59
C ASP A 93 -32.24 -1.99 14.66
N SER A 94 -32.69 -1.24 15.66
CA SER A 94 -31.84 -0.72 16.74
C SER A 94 -31.84 -1.69 17.90
N LEU A 95 -30.67 -2.24 18.23
CA LEU A 95 -30.53 -3.09 19.42
C LEU A 95 -30.62 -2.23 20.71
N PRO A 96 -31.01 -2.78 21.86
CA PRO A 96 -31.08 -2.01 23.11
C PRO A 96 -29.67 -1.63 23.61
N PRO A 97 -29.49 -0.57 24.41
CA PRO A 97 -28.23 -0.33 25.11
C PRO A 97 -27.93 -1.45 26.12
N GLU A 98 -26.65 -1.66 26.43
CA GLU A 98 -26.20 -2.65 27.42
C GLU A 98 -25.38 -1.95 28.50
N ALA A 99 -25.57 -2.32 29.76
CA ALA A 99 -24.83 -1.73 30.86
C ALA A 99 -23.62 -2.60 31.22
N VAL A 100 -22.44 -1.98 31.35
CA VAL A 100 -21.20 -2.63 31.77
C VAL A 100 -20.65 -1.89 32.97
N THR A 101 -20.40 -2.62 34.05
CA THR A 101 -19.75 -2.10 35.24
C THR A 101 -18.23 -2.15 35.09
N LEU A 102 -17.57 -1.04 35.40
CA LEU A 102 -16.13 -0.87 35.31
C LEU A 102 -15.58 -0.35 36.65
N GLN A 103 -14.55 -1.01 37.18
CA GLN A 103 -13.82 -0.50 38.34
C GLN A 103 -12.56 0.23 37.88
N VAL A 104 -12.42 1.51 38.24
CA VAL A 104 -11.26 2.34 37.91
C VAL A 104 -10.43 2.65 39.16
N ALA A 105 -9.15 2.27 39.11
CA ALA A 105 -8.21 2.44 40.20
C ALA A 105 -7.47 3.80 40.13
N SER A 106 -6.97 4.25 41.29
CA SER A 106 -6.10 5.43 41.35
C SER A 106 -4.70 5.09 40.88
N VAL A 107 -4.07 6.01 40.14
CA VAL A 107 -2.62 5.96 39.90
C VAL A 107 -1.84 6.38 41.15
N LEU A 108 -2.47 7.16 42.04
CA LEU A 108 -1.85 7.62 43.27
C LEU A 108 -1.84 6.49 44.32
N PRO A 109 -0.73 6.32 45.06
CA PRO A 109 -0.70 5.37 46.17
C PRO A 109 -1.70 5.79 47.24
N VAL A 110 -2.27 4.80 47.92
CA VAL A 110 -3.15 5.05 49.07
C VAL A 110 -2.28 5.62 50.19
N VAL A 111 -2.40 6.92 50.44
CA VAL A 111 -1.74 7.62 51.54
C VAL A 111 -2.77 8.28 52.46
N PRO A 112 -2.45 8.47 53.75
CA PRO A 112 -3.33 9.21 54.66
C PRO A 112 -3.70 10.60 54.11
N PRO A 113 -4.90 11.13 54.38
CA PRO A 113 -5.38 12.39 53.84
C PRO A 113 -4.46 13.59 54.12
N ASP A 114 -3.72 13.55 55.22
CA ASP A 114 -2.79 14.60 55.65
C ASP A 114 -1.35 14.37 55.17
N SER A 115 -1.11 13.37 54.31
CA SER A 115 0.22 13.07 53.80
C SER A 115 0.47 13.84 52.51
N THR A 116 1.47 14.72 52.53
CA THR A 116 2.01 15.29 51.29
C THR A 116 2.79 14.20 50.56
N LEU A 117 2.27 13.77 49.41
CA LEU A 117 3.03 12.91 48.50
C LEU A 117 4.35 13.60 48.19
N ARG A 118 5.47 12.98 48.55
CA ARG A 118 6.78 13.50 48.18
C ARG A 118 6.83 13.60 46.66
N PRO A 119 7.22 14.75 46.07
CA PRO A 119 7.38 14.87 44.63
C PRO A 119 8.25 13.71 44.15
N GLN A 120 7.75 12.93 43.19
CA GLN A 120 8.59 11.92 42.57
C GLN A 120 9.79 12.64 41.94
N PRO A 121 11.02 12.13 42.12
CA PRO A 121 12.18 12.69 41.45
C PRO A 121 11.91 12.72 39.96
N ARG A 122 12.38 13.78 39.29
CA ARG A 122 12.21 13.97 37.84
C ARG A 122 12.58 12.66 37.14
N ALA A 123 11.65 12.11 36.37
CA ALA A 123 11.88 10.86 35.62
C ALA A 123 13.21 10.97 34.88
N GLU A 124 14.09 10.00 35.09
CA GLU A 124 15.39 9.98 34.41
C GLU A 124 15.16 10.01 32.90
N PHE A 125 16.11 10.63 32.19
CA PHE A 125 16.06 10.64 30.73
C PHE A 125 15.96 9.20 30.23
N VAL A 126 14.87 8.89 29.50
CA VAL A 126 14.73 7.61 28.82
C VAL A 126 15.98 7.42 27.96
N PRO A 127 16.82 6.40 28.23
CA PRO A 127 18.07 6.23 27.52
C PRO A 127 17.73 6.04 26.05
N ARG A 128 18.11 7.01 25.22
CA ARG A 128 18.00 6.88 23.78
C ARG A 128 18.94 5.75 23.38
N GLY A 129 18.39 4.66 22.84
CA GLY A 129 19.17 3.53 22.38
C GLY A 129 20.31 4.02 21.49
N ALA A 130 21.54 3.75 21.91
CA ALA A 130 22.72 4.11 21.13
C ALA A 130 22.66 3.33 19.81
N ARG A 131 22.49 4.05 18.70
CA ARG A 131 22.52 3.45 17.37
C ARG A 131 23.99 3.17 17.03
N THR A 132 24.41 1.93 17.21
CA THR A 132 25.75 1.50 16.79
C THR A 132 25.71 1.03 15.33
N PRO A 133 26.69 1.36 14.49
CA PRO A 133 26.80 0.81 13.14
C PRO A 133 27.29 -0.64 13.12
N LEU A 134 27.62 -1.22 14.29
CA LEU A 134 28.22 -2.53 14.43
C LEU A 134 27.41 -3.66 13.76
N PRO A 135 26.07 -3.76 13.93
CA PRO A 135 25.30 -4.83 13.29
C PRO A 135 25.34 -4.73 11.77
N ALA A 136 25.31 -3.52 11.22
CA ALA A 136 25.40 -3.30 9.77
C ALA A 136 26.78 -3.69 9.23
N LEU A 137 27.85 -3.35 9.96
CA LEU A 137 29.21 -3.74 9.59
C LEU A 137 29.42 -5.25 9.67
N LEU A 138 28.87 -5.93 10.68
CA LEU A 138 28.91 -7.39 10.80
C LEU A 138 28.15 -8.08 9.64
N LEU A 139 26.99 -7.55 9.27
CA LEU A 139 26.23 -8.06 8.12
C LEU A 139 26.98 -7.86 6.80
N LEU A 140 27.61 -6.70 6.61
CA LEU A 140 28.43 -6.44 5.42
C LEU A 140 29.65 -7.37 5.35
N ALA A 141 30.33 -7.59 6.49
CA ALA A 141 31.46 -8.51 6.56
C ALA A 141 31.02 -9.95 6.24
N LEU A 142 29.88 -10.40 6.79
CA LEU A 142 29.33 -11.72 6.50
C LEU A 142 28.91 -11.85 5.03
N ALA A 143 28.25 -10.85 4.46
CA ALA A 143 27.87 -10.84 3.05
C ALA A 143 29.10 -10.91 2.14
N ALA A 144 30.15 -10.15 2.43
CA ALA A 144 31.41 -10.22 1.70
C ALA A 144 32.06 -11.59 1.81
N LEU A 145 32.09 -12.19 3.01
CA LEU A 145 32.65 -13.53 3.24
C LEU A 145 31.91 -14.62 2.45
N LEU A 146 30.59 -14.51 2.31
CA LEU A 146 29.77 -15.47 1.57
C LEU A 146 29.83 -15.24 0.05
N LEU A 147 29.80 -13.99 -0.40
CA LEU A 147 29.71 -13.66 -1.83
C LEU A 147 31.06 -13.62 -2.53
N ALA A 148 32.15 -13.22 -1.85
CA ALA A 148 33.48 -13.18 -2.44
C ALA A 148 33.96 -14.53 -3.02
N PRO A 149 33.83 -15.67 -2.32
CA PRO A 149 34.23 -16.96 -2.89
C PRO A 149 33.34 -17.39 -4.06
N VAL A 150 32.03 -17.11 -4.01
CA VAL A 150 31.10 -17.40 -5.12
C VAL A 150 31.48 -16.56 -6.35
N HIS A 151 31.70 -15.26 -6.16
CA HIS A 151 32.13 -14.35 -7.21
C HIS A 151 33.48 -14.75 -7.81
N TRP A 152 34.46 -15.08 -6.96
CA TRP A 152 35.78 -15.53 -7.40
C TRP A 152 35.70 -16.84 -8.18
N TRP A 153 34.89 -17.78 -7.73
CA TRP A 153 34.65 -19.04 -8.43
C TRP A 153 33.90 -18.85 -9.75
N TRP A 154 32.91 -17.95 -9.81
CA TRP A 154 32.23 -17.55 -11.04
C TRP A 154 33.20 -16.92 -12.04
N ARG A 155 34.09 -16.02 -11.59
CA ARG A 155 35.12 -15.42 -12.45
C ARG A 155 36.13 -16.45 -12.96
N ARG A 156 36.38 -17.53 -12.23
CA ARG A 156 37.25 -18.64 -12.66
C ARG A 156 36.58 -19.65 -13.58
N ARG A 157 35.24 -19.68 -13.65
CA ARG A 157 34.48 -20.60 -14.51
C ARG A 157 34.47 -20.24 -16.01
N GLY A 158 35.16 -19.18 -16.40
CA GLY A 158 35.37 -18.85 -17.81
C GLY A 158 34.30 -17.94 -18.41
N THR A 159 34.61 -17.46 -19.63
CA THR A 159 33.87 -16.46 -20.42
C THR A 159 32.38 -16.74 -20.46
N ALA A 160 31.58 -15.68 -20.21
CA ALA A 160 30.14 -15.72 -20.40
C ALA A 160 29.83 -16.28 -21.80
N PRO A 161 28.83 -17.17 -21.94
CA PRO A 161 28.39 -17.58 -23.26
C PRO A 161 28.07 -16.30 -24.03
N ALA A 162 28.62 -16.18 -25.24
CA ALA A 162 28.27 -15.09 -26.15
C ALA A 162 26.75 -15.00 -26.15
N ALA A 163 26.22 -13.80 -25.89
CA ALA A 163 24.78 -13.57 -25.86
C ALA A 163 24.20 -14.21 -27.12
N ALA A 164 23.41 -15.28 -26.92
CA ALA A 164 22.76 -15.93 -28.03
C ALA A 164 21.97 -14.85 -28.76
N GLU A 165 22.24 -14.70 -30.06
CA GLU A 165 21.58 -13.74 -30.91
C GLU A 165 20.07 -13.91 -30.70
N ALA A 166 19.46 -12.94 -30.01
CA ALA A 166 18.10 -13.09 -29.55
C ALA A 166 17.22 -13.21 -30.79
N ALA A 167 16.58 -14.38 -30.96
CA ALA A 167 15.66 -14.60 -32.05
C ALA A 167 14.64 -13.45 -32.06
N THR A 168 14.48 -12.80 -33.22
CA THR A 168 13.53 -11.70 -33.35
C THR A 168 12.16 -12.20 -32.91
N PRO A 169 11.54 -11.62 -31.87
CA PRO A 169 10.25 -12.09 -31.41
C PRO A 169 9.22 -11.97 -32.53
N PRO A 170 8.27 -12.93 -32.64
CA PRO A 170 7.24 -12.88 -33.67
C PRO A 170 6.44 -11.58 -33.56
N ARG A 171 6.09 -10.98 -34.70
CA ARG A 171 5.29 -9.75 -34.72
C ARG A 171 3.93 -10.02 -34.03
N PRO A 172 3.52 -9.18 -33.08
CA PRO A 172 2.25 -9.36 -32.39
C PRO A 172 1.07 -9.21 -33.38
N PRO A 173 -0.03 -9.96 -33.20
CA PRO A 173 -1.20 -9.89 -34.07
C PRO A 173 -2.03 -8.64 -33.74
N LEU A 174 -1.55 -7.47 -34.17
CA LEU A 174 -2.12 -6.16 -33.81
C LEU A 174 -3.63 -6.06 -34.13
N ASP A 175 -4.08 -6.61 -35.26
CA ASP A 175 -5.51 -6.59 -35.64
C ASP A 175 -6.39 -7.39 -34.66
N ARG A 176 -5.88 -8.50 -34.13
CA ARG A 176 -6.58 -9.32 -33.14
C ARG A 176 -6.67 -8.60 -31.81
N TRP A 177 -5.59 -7.94 -31.39
CA TRP A 177 -5.55 -7.17 -30.14
C TRP A 177 -6.47 -5.95 -30.22
N ALA A 178 -6.43 -5.23 -31.34
CA ALA A 178 -7.34 -4.12 -31.59
C ALA A 178 -8.82 -4.58 -31.60
N GLY A 179 -9.12 -5.70 -32.27
CA GLY A 179 -10.46 -6.30 -32.26
C GLY A 179 -10.95 -6.76 -30.88
N ALA A 180 -10.03 -7.03 -29.95
CA ALA A 180 -10.33 -7.34 -28.55
C ALA A 180 -10.43 -6.09 -27.65
N GLY A 181 -10.28 -4.89 -28.20
CA GLY A 181 -10.28 -3.64 -27.44
C GLY A 181 -8.98 -3.33 -26.71
N GLU A 182 -7.89 -4.06 -27.00
CA GLU A 182 -6.57 -3.88 -26.36
C GLU A 182 -5.75 -2.75 -27.01
N SER A 183 -6.37 -1.58 -27.22
CA SER A 183 -5.77 -0.42 -27.90
C SER A 183 -4.43 0.03 -27.28
N ARG A 184 -4.30 -0.07 -25.95
CA ARG A 184 -3.06 0.26 -25.24
C ARG A 184 -1.92 -0.73 -25.51
N ALA A 185 -2.24 -2.02 -25.66
CA ALA A 185 -1.25 -3.03 -25.99
C ALA A 185 -0.73 -2.85 -27.42
N VAL A 186 -1.63 -2.50 -28.36
CA VAL A 186 -1.28 -2.14 -29.74
C VAL A 186 -0.35 -0.92 -29.74
N ALA A 187 -0.72 0.17 -29.06
CA ALA A 187 0.11 1.37 -28.96
C ALA A 187 1.50 1.08 -28.36
N ALA A 188 1.56 0.31 -27.26
CA ALA A 188 2.82 -0.05 -26.61
C ALA A 188 3.74 -0.88 -27.52
N ALA A 189 3.18 -1.85 -28.25
CA ALA A 189 3.94 -2.68 -29.19
C ALA A 189 4.50 -1.85 -30.36
N VAL A 190 3.70 -0.94 -30.93
CA VAL A 190 4.11 -0.06 -32.04
C VAL A 190 5.17 0.94 -31.57
N THR A 191 4.98 1.58 -30.41
CA THR A 191 5.99 2.49 -29.82
C THR A 191 7.30 1.76 -29.56
N GLY A 192 7.25 0.57 -28.95
CA GLY A 192 8.46 -0.23 -28.67
C GLY A 192 9.26 -0.54 -29.93
N ARG A 193 8.56 -0.97 -31.00
CA ARG A 193 9.19 -1.24 -32.31
C ARG A 193 9.82 0.02 -32.90
N LEU A 194 9.08 1.12 -32.94
CA LEU A 194 9.57 2.36 -33.55
C LEU A 194 10.76 2.94 -32.77
N ARG A 195 10.76 2.85 -31.45
CA ARG A 195 11.90 3.31 -30.63
C ARG A 195 13.13 2.41 -30.75
N SER A 196 12.94 1.09 -30.87
CA SER A 196 14.05 0.17 -31.15
C SER A 196 14.67 0.42 -32.53
N LEU A 197 13.84 0.71 -33.53
CA LEU A 197 14.31 1.12 -34.86
C LEU A 197 15.12 2.42 -34.79
N LEU A 198 14.61 3.43 -34.08
CA LEU A 198 15.32 4.70 -33.89
C LEU A 198 16.66 4.51 -33.19
N GLU A 199 16.73 3.70 -32.13
CA GLU A 199 17.99 3.38 -31.44
C GLU A 199 18.99 2.67 -32.38
N THR A 200 18.49 1.79 -33.26
CA THR A 200 19.34 1.09 -34.24
C THR A 200 19.93 2.05 -35.28
N LEU A 201 19.13 3.00 -35.77
CA LEU A 201 19.55 3.96 -36.80
C LEU A 201 20.32 5.16 -36.22
N VAL A 202 20.02 5.54 -34.99
CA VAL A 202 20.60 6.65 -34.24
C VAL A 202 20.81 6.19 -32.78
N PRO A 203 21.99 5.64 -32.44
CA PRO A 203 22.25 5.15 -31.08
C PRO A 203 22.10 6.21 -29.98
N ALA A 204 22.30 7.49 -30.32
CA ALA A 204 22.07 8.61 -29.41
C ALA A 204 20.58 8.78 -29.01
N ALA A 205 19.64 8.24 -29.80
CA ALA A 205 18.20 8.22 -29.54
C ALA A 205 17.76 6.93 -28.84
N HIS A 206 18.58 6.42 -27.91
CA HIS A 206 18.33 5.16 -27.21
C HIS A 206 17.00 5.14 -26.45
N THR A 207 16.47 3.93 -26.25
CA THR A 207 15.20 3.67 -25.56
C THR A 207 15.15 4.14 -24.09
N GLY A 208 16.25 4.59 -23.50
CA GLY A 208 16.25 5.19 -22.16
C GLY A 208 15.76 6.64 -22.11
N LEU A 209 15.72 7.33 -23.24
CA LEU A 209 15.29 8.73 -23.33
C LEU A 209 13.76 8.86 -23.36
N ASP A 210 13.25 10.03 -22.95
CA ASP A 210 11.87 10.40 -23.24
C ASP A 210 11.69 10.75 -24.74
N THR A 211 10.44 10.88 -25.18
CA THR A 211 10.09 11.12 -26.58
C THR A 211 10.67 12.43 -27.12
N ALA A 212 10.73 13.49 -26.30
CA ALA A 212 11.26 14.79 -26.72
C ALA A 212 12.78 14.73 -26.91
N ALA A 213 13.51 14.12 -25.96
CA ALA A 213 14.94 13.94 -26.01
C ALA A 213 15.37 13.00 -27.15
N ALA A 214 14.63 11.90 -27.38
CA ALA A 214 14.87 11.01 -28.50
C ALA A 214 14.70 11.71 -29.86
N LEU A 215 13.64 12.51 -30.02
CA LEU A 215 13.42 13.32 -31.23
C LEU A 215 14.49 14.40 -31.44
N ALA A 216 14.96 15.04 -30.37
CA ALA A 216 16.04 16.01 -30.44
C ALA A 216 17.35 15.36 -30.89
N ALA A 217 17.69 14.19 -30.33
CA ALA A 217 18.86 13.41 -30.74
C ALA A 217 18.76 12.96 -32.21
N ALA A 218 17.59 12.47 -32.63
CA ALA A 218 17.34 12.10 -34.02
C ALA A 218 17.48 13.29 -34.98
N ARG A 219 16.94 14.46 -34.63
CA ARG A 219 17.06 15.69 -35.44
C ARG A 219 18.49 16.17 -35.58
N HIS A 220 19.29 16.06 -34.52
CA HIS A 220 20.69 16.42 -34.57
C HIS A 220 21.49 15.46 -35.47
N ALA A 221 21.26 14.15 -35.35
CA ALA A 221 21.99 13.14 -36.10
C ALA A 221 21.56 13.05 -37.57
N ARG A 222 20.27 13.28 -37.87
CA ARG A 222 19.68 13.12 -39.20
C ARG A 222 18.71 14.28 -39.49
N PRO A 223 19.21 15.47 -39.90
CA PRO A 223 18.39 16.65 -40.12
C PRO A 223 17.32 16.49 -41.21
N GLU A 224 17.62 15.71 -42.25
CA GLU A 224 16.76 15.52 -43.43
C GLU A 224 15.56 14.58 -43.22
N TRP A 225 15.46 13.93 -42.05
CA TRP A 225 14.36 13.02 -41.76
C TRP A 225 13.01 13.73 -41.58
N PRO A 226 11.88 13.00 -41.74
CA PRO A 226 10.53 13.52 -41.54
C PRO A 226 10.20 13.72 -40.04
N HIS A 227 10.90 14.66 -39.40
CA HIS A 227 10.75 14.98 -37.96
C HIS A 227 9.34 15.40 -37.54
N PRO A 228 8.58 16.18 -38.33
CA PRO A 228 7.21 16.53 -37.96
C PRO A 228 6.32 15.28 -37.85
N GLU A 229 6.36 14.43 -38.88
CA GLU A 229 5.55 13.20 -38.97
C GLU A 229 5.93 12.19 -37.89
N LEU A 230 7.24 11.98 -37.68
CA LEU A 230 7.74 11.11 -36.62
C LEU A 230 7.36 11.61 -35.24
N GLY A 231 7.45 12.94 -35.03
CA GLY A 231 7.11 13.56 -33.78
C GLY A 231 5.62 13.51 -33.47
N ASP A 232 4.76 13.72 -34.46
CA ASP A 232 3.30 13.58 -34.33
C ASP A 232 2.92 12.13 -34.00
N LEU A 233 3.46 11.17 -34.76
CA LEU A 233 3.19 9.75 -34.54
C LEU A 233 3.59 9.27 -33.14
N LEU A 234 4.80 9.58 -32.68
CA LEU A 234 5.26 9.16 -31.35
C LEU A 234 4.43 9.79 -30.23
N ARG A 235 4.05 11.07 -30.37
CA ARG A 235 3.17 11.73 -29.39
C ARG A 235 1.76 11.12 -29.39
N SER A 236 1.18 10.85 -30.56
CA SER A 236 -0.13 10.20 -30.66
C SER A 236 -0.12 8.77 -30.08
N LEU A 237 0.98 8.02 -30.26
CA LEU A 237 1.15 6.70 -29.66
C LEU A 237 1.33 6.77 -28.14
N ASP A 238 2.07 7.75 -27.62
CA ASP A 238 2.21 7.97 -26.18
C ASP A 238 0.87 8.38 -25.53
N GLU A 239 0.10 9.24 -26.19
CA GLU A 239 -1.26 9.60 -25.76
C GLU A 239 -2.18 8.38 -25.79
N ALA A 240 -2.12 7.54 -26.82
CA ALA A 240 -2.89 6.29 -26.87
C ALA A 240 -2.48 5.28 -25.78
N ARG A 241 -1.21 5.31 -25.34
CA ARG A 241 -0.68 4.41 -24.31
C ARG A 241 -1.01 4.87 -22.89
N PHE A 242 -0.88 6.17 -22.62
CA PHE A 242 -0.95 6.74 -21.26
C PHE A 242 -2.17 7.64 -21.02
N GLY A 243 -2.86 8.07 -22.07
CA GLY A 243 -4.03 8.92 -21.99
C GLY A 243 -5.20 8.25 -21.27
N ASN A 244 -6.07 9.09 -20.70
CA ASN A 244 -7.26 8.67 -19.98
C ASN A 244 -8.46 8.40 -20.91
N ALA A 245 -8.42 8.89 -22.15
CA ALA A 245 -9.47 8.69 -23.13
C ALA A 245 -9.30 7.35 -23.87
N SER A 246 -10.41 6.69 -24.21
CA SER A 246 -10.38 5.60 -25.18
C SER A 246 -9.97 6.18 -26.54
N PHE A 247 -8.83 5.75 -27.06
CA PHE A 247 -8.30 6.21 -28.34
C PHE A 247 -8.86 5.34 -29.48
N PRO A 248 -9.77 5.86 -30.32
CA PRO A 248 -10.56 5.03 -31.24
C PRO A 248 -9.78 4.49 -32.45
N ASP A 249 -8.61 5.05 -32.80
CA ASP A 249 -7.88 4.67 -34.01
C ASP A 249 -6.40 4.28 -33.78
N THR A 250 -6.15 3.32 -32.88
CA THR A 250 -4.80 2.77 -32.68
C THR A 250 -4.32 1.90 -33.85
N VAL A 251 -5.24 1.35 -34.64
CA VAL A 251 -4.93 0.61 -35.88
C VAL A 251 -4.44 1.56 -36.97
N GLY A 252 -5.03 2.75 -37.10
CA GLY A 252 -4.55 3.80 -37.99
C GLY A 252 -3.13 4.25 -37.64
N LEU A 253 -2.84 4.44 -36.35
CA LEU A 253 -1.48 4.74 -35.89
C LEU A 253 -0.49 3.60 -36.19
N ALA A 254 -0.91 2.35 -36.02
CA ALA A 254 -0.07 1.19 -36.37
C ALA A 254 0.22 1.13 -37.88
N ARG A 255 -0.76 1.45 -38.73
CA ARG A 255 -0.58 1.54 -40.18
C ARG A 255 0.36 2.67 -40.56
N TRP A 256 0.16 3.86 -39.99
CA TRP A 256 1.04 5.00 -40.21
C TRP A 256 2.50 4.70 -39.82
N ALA A 257 2.71 4.05 -38.67
CA ALA A 257 4.04 3.58 -38.28
C ALA A 257 4.65 2.61 -39.32
N GLY A 258 3.85 1.70 -39.86
CA GLY A 258 4.26 0.76 -40.90
C GLY A 258 4.63 1.43 -42.24
N GLU A 259 4.04 2.58 -42.55
CA GLU A 259 4.38 3.37 -43.75
C GLU A 259 5.63 4.24 -43.54
N LEU A 260 5.84 4.74 -42.32
CA LEU A 260 6.97 5.60 -41.97
C LEU A 260 8.28 4.82 -41.82
N GLU A 261 8.25 3.61 -41.25
CA GLU A 261 9.44 2.77 -41.03
C GLU A 261 10.27 2.50 -42.30
N PRO A 262 9.68 2.11 -43.46
CA PRO A 262 10.43 1.96 -44.70
C PRO A 262 11.03 3.26 -45.24
N ARG A 263 10.44 4.43 -44.92
CA ARG A 263 11.00 5.74 -45.30
C ARG A 263 12.24 6.06 -44.48
N LEU A 264 12.17 5.88 -43.15
CA LEU A 264 13.32 6.07 -42.25
C LEU A 264 14.49 5.14 -42.63
N LEU A 265 14.19 3.88 -42.98
CA LEU A 265 15.22 2.93 -43.44
C LEU A 265 15.88 3.36 -44.75
N ARG A 266 15.11 3.86 -45.72
CA ARG A 266 15.65 4.35 -47.00
C ARG A 266 16.53 5.59 -46.81
N GLU A 267 16.08 6.55 -46.00
CA GLU A 267 16.82 7.78 -45.72
C GLU A 267 18.02 7.55 -44.82
N ALA A 268 18.05 6.49 -44.01
CA ALA A 268 19.22 6.11 -43.23
C ALA A 268 20.34 5.50 -44.09
N ALA A 269 19.96 4.86 -45.21
CA ALA A 269 20.87 4.22 -46.17
C ALA A 269 21.40 5.18 -47.24
N ALA A 270 20.83 6.38 -47.35
CA ALA A 270 21.32 7.49 -48.16
C ALA A 270 22.33 8.34 -47.38
#